data_AF-A0A8J6LYY0-F1
#
_entry.id   AF-A0A8J6LYY0-F1
#
_cell.length_a   1.000
_cell.length_b   1.000
_cell.length_c   1.000
_cell.angle_alpha   90.00
_cell.angle_beta   90.00
_cell.angle_gamma   90.00
#
_symmetry.space_group_name_H-M   'P 1'
#
loop_
_entity.id
_entity.type
_entity.pdbx_description
1 polymer ?
#
loop_
_entity_poly.entity_id
_entity_poly.type
_entity_poly.pdbx_seq_one_letter_code
_entity_poly.pdbx_strand_id
1 'polypeptide(L)' 'MAKTCEFGKEIKKRLVDIEQTQEWLIAEVSKDTGKYFDSGYLHRILRGELATPGIVASINRILQLDNNTDTVR' A
#
# COMPACT_ATOMS: atom_id res chain seq x y z
N MET A 1 -19.91 3.79 -6.36
CA MET A 1 -18.55 3.82 -6.93
C MET A 1 -17.56 3.99 -5.79
N ALA A 2 -16.77 2.97 -5.46
CA ALA A 2 -15.83 3.06 -4.35
C ALA A 2 -14.71 4.04 -4.72
N LYS A 3 -14.67 5.22 -4.08
CA LYS A 3 -13.60 6.21 -4.23
C LYS A 3 -12.31 5.56 -3.69
N THR A 4 -11.46 5.09 -4.59
CA THR A 4 -10.08 4.72 -4.26
C THR A 4 -9.27 6.02 -4.20
N CYS A 5 -8.57 6.26 -3.10
CA CYS A 5 -7.70 7.44 -2.96
C CYS A 5 -6.50 7.33 -3.92
N GLU A 6 -5.74 8.42 -4.09
CA GLU A 6 -4.57 8.43 -4.98
C GLU A 6 -3.55 7.37 -4.58
N PHE A 7 -3.24 7.27 -3.28
CA PHE A 7 -2.36 6.24 -2.74
C PHE A 7 -2.85 4.81 -3.04
N GLY A 8 -4.15 4.56 -2.93
CA GLY A 8 -4.73 3.26 -3.26
C GLY A 8 -4.64 2.92 -4.75
N LYS A 9 -4.62 3.91 -5.63
CA LYS A 9 -4.38 3.69 -7.07
C LYS A 9 -2.92 3.35 -7.33
N GLU A 10 -1.99 4.02 -6.66
CA GLU A 10 -0.55 3.76 -6.79
C GLU A 10 -0.19 2.35 -6.32
N ILE A 11 -0.72 1.92 -5.18
CA ILE A 11 -0.57 0.54 -4.69
C ILE A 11 -1.01 -0.46 -5.77
N LYS A 12 -2.22 -0.28 -6.32
CA LYS A 12 -2.75 -1.20 -7.35
C LYS A 12 -1.91 -1.20 -8.62
N LYS A 13 -1.47 -0.04 -9.10
CA LYS A 13 -0.59 0.07 -10.26
C LYS A 13 0.71 -0.68 -10.04
N ARG A 14 1.35 -0.46 -8.89
CA ARG A 14 2.62 -1.09 -8.56
C ARG A 14 2.49 -2.59 -8.38
N LEU A 15 1.41 -3.08 -7.77
CA LEU A 15 1.12 -4.51 -7.68
C LEU A 15 1.02 -5.17 -9.05
N VAL A 16 0.38 -4.52 -10.02
CA VAL A 16 0.33 -5.01 -11.41
C VAL A 16 1.72 -5.00 -12.05
N ASP A 17 2.50 -3.95 -11.81
CA ASP A 17 3.86 -3.81 -12.36
C ASP A 17 4.84 -4.88 -11.84
N ILE A 18 4.69 -5.31 -10.58
CA ILE A 18 5.49 -6.39 -9.99
C ILE A 18 4.82 -7.78 -10.10
N GLU A 19 3.69 -7.88 -10.80
CA GLU A 19 2.88 -9.10 -10.96
C GLU A 19 2.50 -9.77 -9.62
N GLN A 20 2.25 -8.98 -8.58
CA GLN A 20 1.86 -9.47 -7.25
C GLN A 20 0.40 -9.19 -6.91
N THR A 21 -0.13 -9.95 -5.96
CA THR A 21 -1.51 -9.83 -5.47
C THR A 21 -1.59 -8.96 -4.21
N GLN A 22 -2.80 -8.52 -3.87
CA GLN A 22 -3.05 -7.84 -2.59
C GLN A 22 -2.78 -8.75 -1.38
N GLU A 23 -3.03 -10.05 -1.51
CA GLU A 23 -2.72 -11.05 -0.47
C GLU A 23 -1.21 -11.14 -0.21
N TRP A 24 -0.41 -11.09 -1.28
CA TRP A 24 1.05 -11.03 -1.15
C TRP A 24 1.50 -9.77 -0.40
N LEU A 25 0.96 -8.60 -0.76
CA LEU A 25 1.26 -7.36 -0.05
C LEU A 25 0.90 -7.43 1.43
N ILE A 26 -0.24 -8.05 1.75
CA ILE A 26 -0.68 -8.22 3.13
C ILE A 26 0.32 -9.07 3.92
N ALA A 27 0.77 -10.19 3.33
CA ALA A 27 1.76 -11.05 3.95
C ALA A 27 3.10 -10.34 4.17
N GLU A 28 3.60 -9.61 3.17
CA GLU A 28 4.89 -8.90 3.27
C GLU A 28 4.84 -7.76 4.29
N VAL A 29 3.76 -6.98 4.32
CA VAL A 29 3.58 -5.89 5.30
C VAL A 29 3.46 -6.46 6.72
N SER A 30 2.72 -7.55 6.90
CA SER A 30 2.60 -8.25 8.18
C SER A 30 3.96 -8.77 8.65
N LYS A 31 4.78 -9.28 7.73
CA LYS A 31 6.14 -9.78 8.00
C LYS A 31 7.13 -8.66 8.34
N ASP A 32 7.10 -7.53 7.62
CA ASP A 32 7.99 -6.38 7.87
C ASP A 32 7.63 -5.65 9.17
N THR A 33 6.34 -5.46 9.46
CA THR A 33 5.90 -4.71 10.64
C THR A 33 5.71 -5.55 11.89
N GLY A 34 5.59 -6.88 11.74
CA GLY A 34 5.22 -7.80 12.83
C GLY A 34 3.82 -7.55 13.39
N LYS A 35 2.96 -6.80 12.67
CA LYS A 35 1.63 -6.40 13.12
C LYS A 35 0.55 -7.12 12.32
N TYR A 36 -0.60 -7.31 12.96
CA TYR A 36 -1.78 -7.84 12.27
C TYR A 36 -2.22 -6.90 11.14
N PHE A 37 -2.24 -7.43 9.92
CA PHE A 37 -2.65 -6.73 8.72
C PHE A 37 -3.45 -7.71 7.85
N ASP A 38 -4.62 -7.26 7.37
CA ASP A 38 -5.58 -8.08 6.63
C ASP A 38 -6.18 -7.30 5.44
N SER A 39 -6.99 -7.98 4.62
CA SER A 39 -7.58 -7.41 3.41
C SER A 39 -8.59 -6.29 3.67
N GLY A 40 -9.34 -6.34 4.77
CA GLY A 40 -10.21 -5.27 5.22
C GLY A 40 -9.42 -4.04 5.65
N TYR A 41 -8.29 -4.24 6.34
CA TYR A 41 -7.36 -3.17 6.70
C TYR A 41 -6.76 -2.51 5.46
N LEU A 42 -6.24 -3.30 4.52
CA LEU A 42 -5.73 -2.81 3.23
C LEU A 42 -6.82 -2.03 2.48
N HIS A 43 -8.04 -2.55 2.42
CA HIS A 43 -9.13 -1.88 1.73
C HIS A 43 -9.47 -0.49 2.30
N ARG A 44 -9.39 -0.30 3.62
CA ARG A 44 -9.52 1.03 4.25
C ARG A 44 -8.37 1.96 3.85
N ILE A 45 -7.14 1.46 3.77
CA ILE A 45 -5.99 2.22 3.26
C ILE A 45 -6.21 2.63 1.79
N LEU A 46 -6.64 1.70 0.94
CA LEU A 46 -6.91 1.97 -0.48
C LEU A 46 -8.00 3.03 -0.69
N ARG A 47 -8.92 3.20 0.27
CA ARG A 47 -9.95 4.25 0.25
C ARG A 47 -9.52 5.54 0.92
N GLY A 48 -8.39 5.55 1.61
CA GLY A 48 -7.95 6.69 2.44
C GLY A 48 -8.73 6.84 3.75
N GLU A 49 -9.46 5.80 4.17
CA GLU A 49 -10.20 5.77 5.43
C GLU A 49 -9.28 5.47 6.63
N LEU A 50 -8.10 4.90 6.37
CA LEU A 50 -7.13 4.51 7.39
C LEU A 50 -5.71 4.73 6.87
N ALA A 51 -4.84 5.31 7.68
CA ALA A 51 -3.45 5.56 7.34
C ALA A 51 -2.58 5.40 8.58
N THR A 52 -2.30 4.15 8.95
CA THR A 52 -1.40 3.87 10.08
C THR A 52 0.03 4.08 9.63
N PRO A 53 0.78 5.03 10.22
CA PRO A 53 2.08 5.47 9.69
C PRO A 53 3.09 4.31 9.53
N GLY A 54 3.11 3.35 10.48
CA GLY A 54 3.99 2.18 10.37
C GLY A 54 3.62 1.22 9.23
N ILE A 55 2.32 1.04 8.97
CA ILE A 55 1.84 0.19 7.87
C ILE A 55 2.07 0.89 6.53
N VAL A 56 1.77 2.18 6.44
CA VAL A 56 1.98 2.98 5.22
C VAL A 56 3.47 3.04 4.87
N ALA A 57 4.35 3.25 5.84
CA ALA A 57 5.80 3.22 5.63
C ALA A 57 6.28 1.85 5.14
N SER A 58 5.74 0.77 5.68
CA SER A 58 6.04 -0.60 5.23
C SER A 58 5.58 -0.85 3.79
N ILE A 59 4.34 -0.45 3.44
CA ILE A 59 3.81 -0.53 2.08
C ILE A 59 4.69 0.27 1.12
N ASN A 60 5.07 1.50 1.47
CA ASN A 60 5.96 2.33 0.65
C ASN A 60 7.32 1.67 0.43
N ARG A 61 7.88 1.01 1.44
CA ARG A 61 9.15 0.30 1.34
C ARG A 61 9.04 -0.94 0.45
N ILE A 62 8.03 -1.77 0.66
CA ILE A 62 7.80 -3.03 -0.08
C ILE A 62 7.52 -2.73 -1.55
N LEU A 63 6.65 -1.77 -1.82
CA LEU A 63 6.27 -1.37 -3.17
C LEU A 63 7.23 -0.35 -3.79
N GLN A 64 8.21 0.14 -3.02
CA GLN A 64 9.17 1.17 -3.42
C GLN A 64 8.50 2.45 -3.96
N LEU A 65 7.34 2.81 -3.38
CA LEU A 65 6.55 4.00 -3.78
C LEU A 65 7.20 5.31 -3.31
N ASP A 66 8.18 5.25 -2.40
CA ASP A 66 8.93 6.38 -1.86
C ASP A 66 9.68 7.18 -2.96
N ASN A 67 9.93 6.56 -4.12
CA ASN A 67 10.64 7.18 -5.26
C ASN A 67 9.76 8.01 -6.21
N ASN A 68 8.46 8.18 -5.92
CA ASN A 68 7.57 8.98 -6.77
C ASN A 68 7.00 10.20 -6.05
N THR A 69 7.74 10.76 -5.09
CA THR A 69 7.70 12.22 -4.92
C THR A 69 8.53 12.80 -6.04
N ASP A 70 7.83 13.02 -7.15
CA ASP A 70 8.16 13.94 -8.23
C ASP A 70 9.15 14.99 -7.73
N THR A 71 10.42 14.72 -8.00
CA THR A 71 11.50 15.70 -7.86
C THR A 71 11.33 16.64 -9.04
N VAL A 72 10.32 17.50 -8.98
CA VAL A 72 10.12 18.56 -9.96
C VAL A 72 10.01 19.88 -9.23
N ARG A 73 11.21 20.44 -9.07
CA ARG A 73 11.52 21.89 -9.12
C ARG A 73 11.08 22.77 -7.97
#